data_AF-A0A170VDV6-F1
#
_entry.id   AF-A0A170VDV6-F1
#
_cell.length_a   1.000
_cell.length_b   1.000
_cell.length_c   1.000
_cell.angle_alpha   90.00
_cell.angle_beta   90.00
_cell.angle_gamma   90.00
#
_symmetry.space_group_name_H-M   'P 1'
#
loop_
_entity.id
_entity.type
_entity.pdbx_description
1 polymer ?
#
loop_
_entity_poly.entity_id
_entity_poly.type
_entity_poly.pdbx_seq_one_letter_code
_entity_poly.pdbx_strand_id
1 'polypeptide(L)'
;QLLEPPEAMICRFGLCDIIRKGERIYMSPQKNLSVVCDSLGRVVLIDNFSGIAVRMWKGYRDAECAFITVDEEKIPGAGRTALYLAIYAPKKGIVEVWALQQGPKVATLLASKFGRLLYIKHGIMGMNNTLVRNSNFSQHPCVFINNSGII
;
A
#
# COMPACT_ATOMS: atom_id res chain seq x y z
N GLN A 1 -25.70 -23.84 -15.83
CA GLN A 1 -24.82 -22.65 -15.94
C GLN A 1 -23.60 -23.08 -16.72
N LEU A 2 -23.34 -22.48 -17.89
CA LEU A 2 -22.12 -22.73 -18.66
C LEU A 2 -20.96 -22.05 -17.94
N LEU A 3 -19.98 -22.84 -17.51
CA LEU A 3 -18.75 -22.36 -16.91
C LEU A 3 -17.95 -21.65 -18.02
N GLU A 4 -17.74 -20.34 -17.90
CA GLU A 4 -16.87 -19.63 -18.85
C GLU A 4 -15.44 -20.18 -18.78
N PRO A 5 -14.76 -20.32 -19.94
CA PRO A 5 -13.38 -20.77 -19.97
C PRO A 5 -12.47 -19.74 -19.27
N PRO A 6 -11.41 -20.19 -18.56
CA PRO A 6 -10.50 -19.29 -17.88
C PRO A 6 -9.77 -18.39 -18.89
N GLU A 7 -9.78 -17.08 -18.66
CA GLU A 7 -9.04 -16.12 -19.47
C GLU A 7 -7.54 -16.22 -19.16
N ALA A 8 -6.72 -16.38 -20.21
CA ALA A 8 -5.27 -16.46 -20.05
C ALA A 8 -4.71 -15.10 -19.63
N MET A 9 -4.06 -15.05 -18.46
CA MET A 9 -3.35 -13.85 -18.02
C MET A 9 -2.01 -13.71 -18.74
N ILE A 10 -1.88 -12.67 -19.56
CA ILE A 10 -0.62 -12.31 -20.21
C ILE A 10 0.18 -11.30 -19.37
N CYS A 11 1.50 -11.42 -19.41
CA CYS A 11 2.39 -10.40 -18.85
C CYS A 11 2.33 -9.14 -19.74
N ARG A 12 1.67 -8.07 -19.26
CA ARG A 12 1.62 -6.79 -19.99
C ARG A 12 2.91 -5.99 -19.87
N PHE A 13 3.53 -6.01 -18.68
CA PHE A 13 4.70 -5.21 -18.35
C PHE A 13 5.65 -6.01 -17.47
N GLY A 14 6.94 -5.72 -17.59
CA GLY A 14 7.98 -6.27 -16.72
C GLY A 14 8.99 -5.19 -16.36
N LEU A 15 9.39 -5.14 -15.09
CA LEU A 15 10.52 -4.33 -14.63
C LEU A 15 11.76 -5.21 -14.57
N CYS A 16 12.69 -5.03 -15.51
CA CYS A 16 13.93 -5.79 -15.56
C CYS A 16 14.97 -5.19 -14.61
N ASP A 17 15.25 -5.87 -13.51
CA ASP A 17 16.33 -5.54 -12.58
C ASP A 17 17.04 -6.82 -12.13
N ILE A 18 18.08 -7.21 -12.88
CA ILE A 18 18.70 -8.55 -12.84
C ILE A 18 19.16 -8.95 -11.43
N ILE A 19 19.69 -8.00 -10.67
CA ILE A 19 20.28 -8.28 -9.36
C ILE A 19 19.26 -8.27 -8.23
N ARG A 20 17.99 -7.93 -8.51
CA ARG A 20 16.98 -7.72 -7.46
C ARG A 20 15.74 -8.56 -7.68
N LYS A 21 15.23 -9.09 -6.58
CA LYS A 21 14.01 -9.88 -6.54
C LYS A 21 12.94 -9.07 -5.82
N GLY A 22 11.78 -8.89 -6.45
CA GLY A 22 10.60 -8.37 -5.77
C GLY A 22 10.12 -9.40 -4.75
N GLU A 23 9.99 -9.00 -3.49
CA GLU A 23 9.61 -9.90 -2.40
C GLU A 23 8.17 -9.68 -1.95
N ARG A 24 7.71 -8.43 -1.95
CA ARG A 24 6.38 -8.04 -1.49
C ARG A 24 5.78 -6.99 -2.41
N ILE A 25 4.47 -7.10 -2.64
CA ILE A 25 3.69 -6.15 -3.43
C ILE A 25 2.47 -5.68 -2.65
N TYR A 26 2.23 -4.37 -2.65
CA TYR A 26 1.06 -3.75 -2.05
C TYR A 26 0.39 -2.89 -3.10
N MET A 27 -0.93 -3.00 -3.24
CA MET A 27 -1.71 -2.32 -4.28
C MET A 27 -2.56 -1.24 -3.64
N SER A 28 -2.62 -0.05 -4.24
CA SER A 28 -3.44 1.06 -3.75
C SER A 28 -4.93 0.70 -3.72
N PRO A 29 -5.75 1.39 -2.91
CA PRO A 29 -7.20 1.15 -2.85
C PRO A 29 -7.88 1.30 -4.23
N GLN A 30 -7.41 2.24 -5.04
CA GLN A 30 -7.91 2.51 -6.40
C GLN A 30 -7.27 1.61 -7.47
N LYS A 31 -6.35 0.71 -7.10
CA LYS A 31 -5.65 -0.26 -7.97
C LYS A 31 -4.86 0.36 -9.13
N ASN A 32 -4.70 1.67 -9.16
CA ASN A 32 -3.92 2.40 -10.16
C ASN A 32 -2.41 2.41 -9.85
N LEU A 33 -2.04 2.19 -8.59
CA LEU A 33 -0.66 2.19 -8.14
C LEU A 33 -0.35 0.91 -7.37
N SER A 34 0.89 0.45 -7.44
CA SER A 34 1.41 -0.59 -6.57
C SER A 34 2.79 -0.18 -6.04
N VAL A 35 3.15 -0.67 -4.88
CA VAL A 35 4.52 -0.62 -4.38
C VAL A 35 5.11 -2.01 -4.31
N VAL A 36 6.34 -2.15 -4.78
CA VAL A 36 7.12 -3.39 -4.71
C VAL A 36 8.32 -3.15 -3.81
N CYS A 37 8.48 -4.00 -2.80
CA CYS A 37 9.67 -4.05 -1.95
C CYS A 37 10.60 -5.13 -2.48
N ASP A 38 11.88 -4.81 -2.68
CA ASP A 38 12.86 -5.75 -3.19
C ASP A 38 13.86 -6.25 -2.14
N SER A 39 14.59 -7.29 -2.53
CA SER A 39 15.58 -7.99 -1.70
C SER A 39 16.79 -7.14 -1.29
N LEU A 40 17.05 -6.01 -1.95
CA LEU A 40 18.18 -5.12 -1.63
C LEU A 40 17.75 -3.84 -0.91
N GLY A 41 16.50 -3.77 -0.45
CA GLY A 41 16.00 -2.69 0.39
C GLY A 41 15.59 -1.45 -0.39
N ARG A 42 15.01 -1.62 -1.57
CA ARG A 42 14.28 -0.55 -2.26
C ARG A 42 12.78 -0.77 -2.15
N VAL A 43 12.03 0.32 -2.08
CA VAL A 43 10.58 0.36 -2.28
C VAL A 43 10.33 1.14 -3.57
N VAL A 44 9.63 0.54 -4.52
CA VAL A 44 9.38 1.13 -5.85
C VAL A 44 7.88 1.32 -6.03
N LEU A 45 7.46 2.57 -6.24
CA LEU A 45 6.09 2.91 -6.64
C LEU A 45 5.95 2.72 -8.16
N ILE A 46 4.94 1.99 -8.57
CA ILE A 46 4.65 1.62 -9.95
C ILE A 46 3.24 2.10 -10.30
N ASP A 47 3.10 2.70 -11.47
CA ASP A 47 1.82 2.95 -12.10
C ASP A 47 1.34 1.67 -12.80
N ASN A 48 0.19 1.13 -12.38
CA ASN A 48 -0.30 -0.15 -12.84
C ASN A 48 -0.87 -0.10 -14.27
N PHE A 49 -1.25 1.09 -14.75
CA PHE A 49 -1.82 1.25 -16.08
C PHE A 49 -0.72 1.28 -17.14
N SER A 50 0.35 2.03 -16.88
CA SER A 50 1.49 2.21 -17.78
C SER A 50 2.64 1.22 -17.54
N GLY A 51 2.67 0.56 -16.37
CA GLY A 51 3.77 -0.33 -15.97
C GLY A 51 5.06 0.41 -15.59
N ILE A 52 5.02 1.73 -15.40
CA ILE A 52 6.19 2.58 -15.17
C ILE A 52 6.51 2.69 -13.68
N ALA A 53 7.78 2.58 -13.32
CA ALA A 53 8.28 2.92 -11.99
C ALA A 53 8.30 4.45 -11.81
N VAL A 54 7.38 4.97 -11.00
CA VAL A 54 7.15 6.41 -10.82
C VAL A 54 8.08 7.01 -9.75
N ARG A 55 8.41 6.24 -8.71
CA ARG A 55 9.25 6.71 -7.60
C ARG A 55 9.96 5.54 -6.91
N MET A 56 11.11 5.81 -6.32
CA MET A 56 11.89 4.81 -5.59
C MET A 56 12.46 5.37 -4.28
N TRP A 57 12.32 4.61 -3.20
CA TRP A 57 12.94 4.86 -1.90
C TRP A 57 14.02 3.80 -1.62
N LYS A 58 15.20 4.22 -1.12
CA LYS A 58 16.36 3.34 -0.89
C LYS A 58 16.69 3.21 0.60
N GLY A 59 17.24 2.07 1.00
CA GLY A 59 17.63 1.81 2.39
C GLY A 59 16.48 1.37 3.28
N TYR A 60 15.47 0.72 2.71
CA TYR A 60 14.27 0.19 3.36
C TYR A 60 14.30 -1.34 3.30
N ARG A 61 15.38 -1.95 3.78
CA ARG A 61 15.51 -3.41 3.86
C ARG A 61 14.40 -3.95 4.77
N ASP A 62 13.82 -5.06 4.33
CA ASP A 62 12.72 -5.74 4.99
C ASP A 62 11.43 -4.92 5.12
N ALA A 63 11.27 -3.86 4.33
CA ALA A 63 10.17 -2.91 4.54
C ALA A 63 8.77 -3.46 4.26
N GLU A 64 7.85 -3.04 5.12
CA GLU A 64 6.42 -3.30 4.98
C GLU A 64 5.72 -2.00 4.63
N CYS A 65 4.69 -2.08 3.79
CA CYS A 65 4.03 -0.89 3.25
C CYS A 65 2.51 -0.95 3.43
N ALA A 66 1.91 0.21 3.56
CA ALA A 66 0.46 0.38 3.58
C ALA A 66 0.08 1.70 2.91
N PHE A 67 -0.98 1.68 2.11
CA PHE A 67 -1.55 2.92 1.58
C PHE A 67 -2.55 3.50 2.57
N ILE A 68 -2.52 4.82 2.75
CA ILE A 68 -3.40 5.56 3.65
C ILE A 68 -4.17 6.58 2.81
N THR A 69 -5.50 6.53 2.90
CA THR A 69 -6.41 7.42 2.21
C THR A 69 -6.96 8.42 3.22
N VAL A 70 -6.84 9.71 2.93
CA VAL A 70 -7.31 10.79 3.79
C VAL A 70 -8.25 11.68 2.98
N ASP A 71 -9.48 11.83 3.42
CA ASP A 71 -10.41 12.79 2.82
C ASP A 71 -10.07 14.19 3.33
N GLU A 72 -9.86 15.13 2.40
CA GLU A 72 -9.77 16.55 2.72
C GLU A 72 -11.14 17.06 3.16
N GLU A 73 -11.16 18.06 4.05
CA GLU A 73 -12.41 18.62 4.57
C GLU A 73 -13.36 19.00 3.42
N LYS A 74 -14.61 18.53 3.55
CA LYS A 74 -15.62 18.66 2.50
C LYS A 74 -16.06 20.12 2.37
N ILE A 75 -15.45 20.85 1.44
CA ILE A 75 -16.11 22.01 0.84
C ILE A 75 -17.29 21.45 0.01
N PRO A 76 -18.52 21.98 0.15
CA PRO A 76 -19.68 21.51 -0.63
C PRO A 76 -19.36 21.54 -2.13
N GLY A 77 -19.30 20.36 -2.75
CA GLY A 77 -19.04 20.21 -4.20
C GLY A 77 -17.61 19.77 -4.59
N ALA A 78 -16.65 19.67 -3.66
CA ALA A 78 -15.27 19.27 -3.99
C ALA A 78 -14.62 18.47 -2.86
N GLY A 79 -15.09 17.24 -2.61
CA GLY A 79 -14.34 16.30 -1.78
C GLY A 79 -13.09 15.85 -2.54
N ARG A 80 -11.90 16.23 -2.05
CA ARG A 80 -10.62 15.70 -2.52
C ARG A 80 -10.14 14.64 -1.56
N THR A 81 -9.60 13.55 -2.09
CA THR A 81 -9.03 12.48 -1.30
C THR A 81 -7.53 12.41 -1.59
N ALA A 82 -6.71 12.57 -0.56
CA ALA A 82 -5.27 12.43 -0.62
C ALA A 82 -4.85 10.97 -0.36
N LEU A 83 -3.76 10.55 -1.01
CA LEU A 83 -3.21 9.20 -0.88
C LEU A 83 -1.75 9.27 -0.45
N TYR A 84 -1.45 8.61 0.66
CA TYR A 84 -0.12 8.50 1.25
C TYR A 84 0.35 7.05 1.29
N LEU A 85 1.66 6.88 1.47
CA LEU A 85 2.32 5.60 1.68
C LEU A 85 3.01 5.61 3.04
N ALA A 86 2.61 4.70 3.91
CA ALA A 86 3.40 4.33 5.07
C ALA A 86 4.42 3.26 4.66
N ILE A 87 5.68 3.47 5.04
CA ILE A 87 6.79 2.53 4.87
C ILE A 87 7.38 2.25 6.26
N TYR A 88 7.12 1.07 6.79
CA TYR A 88 7.80 0.57 7.98
C TYR A 88 9.17 0.02 7.59
N ALA A 89 10.22 0.47 8.26
CA ALA A 89 11.60 0.05 8.05
C ALA A 89 12.13 -0.63 9.32
N PRO A 90 11.98 -1.97 9.46
CA PRO A 90 12.29 -2.69 10.69
C PRO A 90 13.72 -2.46 11.19
N LYS A 91 14.70 -2.47 10.27
CA LYS A 91 16.12 -2.28 10.61
C LYS A 91 16.41 -0.90 11.22
N LYS A 92 15.62 0.11 10.85
CA LYS A 92 15.71 1.48 11.36
C LYS A 92 14.82 1.70 12.59
N GLY A 93 13.80 0.87 12.81
CA GLY A 93 12.83 1.05 13.89
C GLY A 93 11.96 2.29 13.69
N ILE A 94 11.53 2.54 12.46
CA ILE A 94 10.71 3.71 12.11
C ILE A 94 9.62 3.35 11.11
N VAL A 95 8.52 4.09 11.16
CA VAL A 95 7.52 4.18 10.09
C VAL A 95 7.60 5.58 9.48
N GLU A 96 7.85 5.66 8.18
CA GLU A 96 7.82 6.93 7.46
C GLU A 96 6.57 7.04 6.61
N VAL A 97 5.96 8.22 6.60
CA VAL A 97 4.78 8.52 5.78
C VAL A 97 5.20 9.45 4.65
N TRP A 98 4.90 9.05 3.42
CA TRP A 98 5.28 9.76 2.20
C TRP A 98 4.04 10.14 1.39
N ALA A 99 4.01 11.39 0.94
CA ALA A 99 3.14 11.75 -0.18
C ALA A 99 3.71 11.11 -1.46
N LEU A 100 2.87 10.56 -2.34
CA LEU A 100 3.28 9.57 -3.34
C LEU A 100 4.18 10.12 -4.47
N GLN A 101 3.65 10.41 -5.66
CA GLN A 101 4.44 10.46 -6.90
C GLN A 101 5.58 11.49 -6.88
N GLN A 102 5.31 12.71 -6.40
CA GLN A 102 6.30 13.80 -6.33
C GLN A 102 6.28 14.52 -4.97
N GLY A 103 5.63 13.93 -3.96
CA GLY A 103 5.39 14.58 -2.69
C GLY A 103 6.53 14.40 -1.66
N PRO A 104 6.63 15.27 -0.66
CA PRO A 104 7.64 15.16 0.38
C PRO A 104 7.37 13.99 1.35
N LYS A 105 8.36 13.71 2.20
CA LYS A 105 8.12 12.94 3.43
C LYS A 105 7.29 13.79 4.38
N VAL A 106 6.17 13.25 4.84
CA VAL A 106 5.20 13.95 5.69
C VAL A 106 5.53 13.72 7.16
N ALA A 107 5.91 12.50 7.53
CA ALA A 107 6.19 12.16 8.93
C ALA A 107 7.22 11.05 9.06
N THR A 108 7.82 10.96 10.25
CA THR A 108 8.64 9.84 10.70
C THR A 108 8.24 9.51 12.13
N LEU A 109 7.75 8.31 12.36
CA LEU A 109 7.28 7.80 13.63
C LEU A 109 8.27 6.74 14.12
N LEU A 110 8.61 6.76 15.41
CA LEU A 110 9.39 5.67 16.00
C LEU A 110 8.53 4.41 16.11
N ALA A 111 9.14 3.27 15.85
CA ALA A 111 8.47 1.97 15.85
C ALA A 111 9.40 0.89 16.42
N SER A 112 8.82 -0.14 17.05
CA SER A 112 9.61 -1.29 17.49
C SER A 112 10.25 -1.97 16.28
N LYS A 113 11.52 -2.37 16.38
CA LYS A 113 12.25 -3.11 15.32
C LYS A 113 11.68 -4.51 15.08
N PHE A 114 10.86 -5.01 16.00
CA PHE A 114 10.25 -6.34 15.98
C PHE A 114 8.73 -6.27 15.84
N GLY A 115 8.19 -5.14 15.39
CA GLY A 115 6.77 -5.00 15.07
C GLY A 115 6.44 -5.42 13.64
N ARG A 116 5.18 -5.23 13.27
CA ARG A 116 4.62 -5.52 11.95
C ARG A 116 3.66 -4.42 11.52
N LEU A 117 3.78 -3.98 10.26
CA LEU A 117 2.82 -3.09 9.62
C LEU A 117 1.82 -3.92 8.82
N LEU A 118 0.55 -3.81 9.17
CA LEU A 118 -0.55 -4.47 8.50
C LEU A 118 -1.25 -3.52 7.56
N TYR A 119 -1.40 -3.96 6.30
CA TYR A 119 -2.18 -3.27 5.30
C TYR A 119 -3.49 -4.01 5.03
N ILE A 120 -4.60 -3.41 5.46
CA ILE A 120 -5.95 -4.00 5.40
C ILE A 120 -6.73 -3.32 4.28
N LYS A 121 -6.86 -4.01 3.14
CA LYS A 121 -7.49 -3.43 1.93
C LYS A 121 -9.01 -3.51 1.92
N HIS A 122 -9.58 -4.42 2.69
CA HIS A 122 -10.99 -4.78 2.61
C HIS A 122 -11.66 -4.62 3.97
N GLY A 123 -12.90 -4.15 3.94
CA GLY A 123 -13.79 -4.20 5.10
C GLY A 123 -14.22 -5.63 5.44
N ILE A 124 -15.02 -5.75 6.49
CA ILE A 124 -15.56 -7.04 6.96
C ILE A 124 -16.43 -7.65 5.85
N MET A 125 -16.05 -8.85 5.39
CA MET A 125 -16.84 -9.65 4.45
C MET A 125 -17.88 -10.48 5.22
N GLY A 126 -19.09 -10.64 4.67
CA GLY A 126 -20.15 -11.48 5.25
C GLY A 126 -21.25 -10.75 6.02
N MET A 127 -21.26 -9.41 6.03
CA MET A 127 -22.40 -8.62 6.51
C MET A 127 -23.46 -8.49 5.41
N ASN A 128 -24.39 -9.44 5.39
CA ASN A 128 -25.40 -9.55 4.31
C ASN A 128 -26.64 -8.67 4.54
N ASN A 129 -26.72 -7.89 5.64
CA ASN A 129 -28.00 -7.32 6.07
C ASN A 129 -27.96 -5.91 6.69
N THR A 130 -26.98 -5.07 6.34
CA THR A 130 -27.03 -3.65 6.72
C THR A 130 -27.22 -2.79 5.46
N LEU A 131 -28.22 -1.92 5.50
CA LEU A 131 -28.64 -0.98 4.43
C LEU A 131 -27.58 0.09 4.08
N VAL A 132 -26.33 -0.10 4.50
CA VAL A 132 -25.25 0.85 4.26
C VAL A 132 -24.56 0.46 2.96
N ARG A 133 -24.73 1.28 1.91
CA ARG A 133 -23.90 1.25 0.69
C ARG A 133 -22.46 1.69 0.98
N ASN A 134 -21.81 1.05 1.95
CA ASN A 134 -20.38 1.24 2.11
C ASN A 134 -19.68 0.22 1.22
N SER A 135 -19.13 0.73 0.13
CA SER A 135 -18.00 0.12 -0.56
C SER A 135 -17.05 -0.49 0.47
N ASN A 136 -16.58 -1.72 0.23
CA ASN A 136 -15.80 -2.57 1.14
C ASN A 136 -14.45 -1.96 1.59
N PHE A 137 -14.45 -0.80 2.24
CA PHE A 137 -13.28 -0.09 2.75
C PHE A 137 -13.01 -0.49 4.20
N SER A 138 -11.74 -0.70 4.53
CA SER A 138 -11.30 -0.89 5.90
C SER A 138 -11.37 0.43 6.67
N GLN A 139 -11.91 0.43 7.89
CA GLN A 139 -11.86 1.59 8.78
C GLN A 139 -10.42 1.91 9.23
N HIS A 140 -9.57 0.89 9.30
CA HIS A 140 -8.16 1.01 9.67
C HIS A 140 -7.31 0.34 8.58
N PRO A 141 -7.07 1.03 7.45
CA PRO A 141 -6.34 0.43 6.33
C PRO A 141 -4.86 0.19 6.66
N CYS A 142 -4.30 0.93 7.62
CA CYS A 142 -2.91 0.83 8.03
C CYS A 142 -2.83 0.73 9.56
N VAL A 143 -2.30 -0.37 10.06
CA VAL A 143 -2.16 -0.65 11.51
C VAL A 143 -0.74 -1.12 11.77
N PHE A 144 -0.06 -0.52 12.74
CA PHE A 144 1.21 -1.05 13.24
C PHE A 144 0.94 -1.86 14.50
N ILE A 145 1.62 -2.99 14.66
CA ILE A 145 1.54 -3.81 15.88
C ILE A 145 2.96 -4.03 16.37
N ASN A 146 3.24 -3.71 17.63
CA ASN A 146 4.54 -3.96 18.21
C ASN A 146 4.72 -5.44 18.59
N ASN A 147 5.92 -5.81 19.04
CA ASN A 147 6.24 -7.18 19.45
C ASN A 147 5.46 -7.67 20.69
N SER A 148 4.90 -6.75 21.49
CA SER A 148 4.02 -7.06 22.62
C SER A 148 2.56 -7.24 22.20
N GLY A 149 2.23 -7.11 20.91
CA GLY A 149 0.86 -7.19 20.40
C GLY A 149 0.02 -5.92 20.60
N ILE A 150 0.65 -4.82 21.04
CA ILE A 150 -0.03 -3.53 21.22
C ILE A 150 -0.01 -2.79 19.88
N ILE A 151 -1.16 -2.23 19.53
CA ILE A 151 -1.40 -1.41 18.34
C ILE A 151 -0.97 0.04 18.60
#